data_AF-A0A2E5Z5N1-F1
#
_entry.id   AF-A0A2E5Z5N1-F1
#
_cell.length_a   1.000
_cell.length_b   1.000
_cell.length_c   1.000
_cell.angle_alpha   90.00
_cell.angle_beta   90.00
_cell.angle_gamma   90.00
#
_symmetry.space_group_name_H-M   'P 1'
#
loop_
_entity.id
_entity.type
_entity.pdbx_description
1 polymer ?
#
loop_
_entity_poly.entity_id
_entity_poly.type
_entity_poly.pdbx_seq_one_letter_code
_entity_poly.pdbx_strand_id
1 'polypeptide(L)' 'IQRFLSQPFDVAKVFTGSDGVQVPLEDTISSFKAVVAGEYDHLPEGAFYMVGGIDEVIEKAKQMAAEAA' A
#
# COMPACT_ATOMS: atom_id res chain seq x y z
N ILE A 1 -5.45 7.21 4.22
CA ILE A 1 -6.54 6.21 4.28
C ILE A 1 -7.21 5.95 2.94
N GLN A 2 -7.79 6.95 2.25
CA GLN A 2 -8.52 6.73 0.99
C GLN A 2 -7.72 5.93 -0.06
N ARG A 3 -6.42 6.23 -0.23
CA ARG A 3 -5.55 5.48 -1.13
C ARG A 3 -5.31 4.05 -0.67
N PHE A 4 -5.14 3.83 0.64
CA PHE A 4 -4.85 2.51 1.21
C PHE A 4 -6.03 1.54 1.15
N LEU A 5 -7.24 2.02 0.86
CA LEU A 5 -8.39 1.16 0.53
C LEU A 5 -8.32 0.59 -0.89
N SER A 6 -7.40 1.05 -1.73
CA SER A 6 -7.17 0.49 -3.06
C SER A 6 -6.22 -0.70 -2.97
N GLN A 7 -6.56 -1.76 -3.69
CA GLN A 7 -5.80 -3.01 -3.72
C GLN A 7 -5.78 -3.54 -5.15
N PRO A 8 -4.65 -4.06 -5.64
CA PRO A 8 -4.61 -4.73 -6.93
C PRO A 8 -5.37 -6.07 -6.85
N PHE A 9 -6.31 -6.27 -7.76
CA PHE A 9 -7.07 -7.53 -7.86
C PHE A 9 -6.53 -8.42 -8.97
N ASP A 10 -6.48 -9.73 -8.72
CA ASP A 10 -6.02 -10.73 -9.70
C ASP A 10 -6.78 -10.63 -11.03
N VAL A 11 -8.11 -10.47 -10.95
CA VAL A 11 -8.99 -10.33 -12.11
C VAL A 11 -8.76 -9.04 -12.89
N ALA A 12 -8.22 -8.01 -12.23
CA ALA A 12 -7.97 -6.70 -12.81
C ALA A 12 -6.57 -6.59 -13.43
N LYS A 13 -5.69 -7.60 -13.28
CA LYS A 13 -4.33 -7.61 -13.82
C LYS A 13 -4.27 -7.28 -15.31
N VAL A 14 -5.25 -7.73 -16.10
CA VAL A 14 -5.32 -7.44 -17.54
C VAL A 14 -5.53 -5.95 -17.86
N PHE A 15 -6.04 -5.17 -16.91
CA PHE A 15 -6.27 -3.74 -17.04
C PHE A 15 -5.21 -2.89 -16.34
N THR A 16 -4.72 -3.35 -15.17
CA THR A 16 -3.80 -2.60 -14.31
C THR A 16 -2.33 -2.94 -14.57
N GLY A 17 -2.04 -4.07 -15.20
CA GLY A 17 -0.68 -4.60 -15.40
C GLY A 17 0.00 -5.06 -14.10
N SER A 18 -0.65 -4.93 -12.95
CA SER A 18 -0.12 -5.27 -11.63
C SER A 18 -0.67 -6.61 -11.16
N ASP A 19 0.17 -7.42 -10.54
CA ASP A 19 -0.25 -8.67 -9.90
C ASP A 19 -1.23 -8.40 -8.76
N GLY A 20 -2.23 -9.25 -8.63
CA GLY A 20 -3.17 -9.17 -7.51
C GLY A 20 -2.48 -9.55 -6.21
N VAL A 21 -2.90 -8.90 -5.13
CA VAL A 21 -2.38 -9.20 -3.79
C VAL A 21 -3.56 -9.63 -2.93
N GLN A 22 -3.40 -10.68 -2.13
CA GLN A 22 -4.35 -11.03 -1.08
C GLN A 22 -3.77 -10.65 0.27
N VAL A 23 -4.51 -9.84 1.02
CA VAL A 23 -4.10 -9.38 2.34
C VAL A 23 -4.93 -10.12 3.40
N PRO A 24 -4.30 -10.83 4.34
CA PRO A 24 -5.01 -11.44 5.47
C PRO A 24 -5.77 -10.41 6.30
N LEU A 25 -6.82 -10.86 6.97
CA LEU A 25 -7.64 -9.99 7.83
C LEU A 25 -6.83 -9.40 8.98
N GLU A 26 -5.98 -10.22 9.61
CA GLU A 26 -5.11 -9.78 10.72
C GLU A 26 -4.16 -8.65 10.28
N ASP A 27 -3.56 -8.80 9.10
CA ASP A 27 -2.64 -7.80 8.52
C ASP A 27 -3.38 -6.53 8.11
N THR A 28 -4.60 -6.65 7.62
CA THR A 28 -5.45 -5.49 7.29
C THR A 28 -5.75 -4.70 8.56
N ILE A 29 -6.16 -5.38 9.63
CA ILE A 29 -6.51 -4.73 10.90
C ILE A 29 -5.28 -4.06 11.53
N SER A 30 -4.12 -4.74 11.56
CA SER A 30 -2.89 -4.18 12.12
C SER A 30 -2.40 -2.97 11.31
N SER A 31 -2.38 -3.08 9.98
CA SER A 31 -1.97 -2.00 9.07
C SER A 31 -2.85 -0.76 9.23
N PHE A 32 -4.18 -0.92 9.22
CA PHE A 32 -5.10 0.21 9.39
C PHE A 32 -5.00 0.85 10.77
N LYS A 33 -4.78 0.07 11.84
CA LYS A 33 -4.58 0.62 13.19
C LYS A 33 -3.34 1.51 13.24
N ALA A 34 -2.21 1.05 12.71
CA ALA A 34 -0.97 1.80 12.71
C ALA A 34 -1.05 3.07 11.83
N VAL A 35 -1.74 3.00 10.68
CA VAL A 35 -2.01 4.19 9.84
C VAL A 35 -2.91 5.20 10.57
N VAL A 36 -3.93 4.75 11.29
CA VAL A 36 -4.80 5.66 12.08
C VAL A 36 -4.09 6.24 13.29
N ALA A 37 -3.13 5.50 13.87
CA ALA A 37 -2.28 5.98 14.96
C ALA A 37 -1.22 7.01 14.51
N GLY A 38 -1.08 7.26 13.21
CA GLY A 38 -0.13 8.22 12.65
C GLY A 38 1.31 7.70 12.53
N GLU A 39 1.53 6.38 12.69
CA GLU A 39 2.87 5.78 12.65
C GLU A 39 3.55 5.96 11.28
N TYR A 40 2.76 6.11 10.21
CA TYR A 40 3.22 6.20 8.82
C TYR A 40 2.95 7.55 8.16
N ASP A 41 2.67 8.61 8.93
CA ASP A 41 2.38 9.96 8.41
C ASP A 41 3.57 10.61 7.68
N HIS A 42 4.78 10.08 7.89
CA HIS A 42 6.00 10.50 7.21
C HIS A 42 6.13 9.94 5.79
N LEU A 43 5.30 8.96 5.41
CA LEU A 43 5.34 8.35 4.07
C LEU A 43 4.50 9.16 3.08
N PRO A 44 4.91 9.26 1.80
CA PRO A 44 4.15 9.99 0.80
C PRO A 44 2.82 9.30 0.48
N GLU A 45 1.76 10.08 0.23
CA GLU A 45 0.41 9.55 -0.04
C GLU A 45 0.39 8.55 -1.23
N GLY A 46 1.26 8.77 -2.23
CA GLY A 46 1.40 7.88 -3.39
C GLY A 46 1.86 6.47 -3.05
N ALA A 47 2.57 6.28 -1.93
CA ALA A 47 3.01 4.95 -1.49
C ALA A 47 1.83 4.09 -1.02
N PHE A 48 0.72 4.69 -0.62
CA PHE A 48 -0.49 3.98 -0.16
C PHE A 48 -1.42 3.55 -1.29
N TYR A 49 -1.08 3.81 -2.55
CA TYR A 49 -1.96 3.52 -3.69
C TYR A 49 -1.62 2.18 -4.35
N MET A 50 -2.64 1.33 -4.59
CA MET A 50 -2.52 0.03 -5.26
C MET A 50 -1.43 -0.84 -4.63
N VAL A 51 -1.59 -1.10 -3.33
CA VAL A 51 -0.69 -1.92 -2.50
C VAL A 51 -1.53 -2.90 -1.69
N GLY A 52 -0.91 -3.99 -1.24
CA GLY A 52 -1.54 -4.94 -0.33
C GLY A 52 -1.46 -4.48 1.13
N GLY A 53 -0.36 -4.82 1.79
CA GLY A 53 -0.11 -4.54 3.20
C GLY A 53 0.76 -3.31 3.44
N ILE A 54 1.04 -3.02 4.71
CA ILE A 54 1.89 -1.88 5.09
C ILE A 54 3.35 -2.05 4.67
N ASP A 55 3.84 -3.30 4.58
CA ASP A 55 5.21 -3.58 4.13
C ASP A 55 5.43 -3.11 2.68
N GLU A 56 4.43 -3.32 1.82
CA GLU A 56 4.48 -2.82 0.44
C GLU A 56 4.45 -1.29 0.36
N VAL A 57 3.72 -0.62 1.27
CA VAL A 57 3.74 0.85 1.38
C VAL A 57 5.15 1.33 1.70
N ILE A 58 5.84 0.68 2.65
CA ILE A 58 7.19 1.03 3.06
C ILE A 58 8.17 0.82 1.90
N GLU A 59 8.10 -0.32 1.22
CA GLU A 59 8.97 -0.61 0.07
C GLU A 59 8.72 0.37 -1.09
N LYS A 60 7.46 0.68 -1.38
CA LYS A 60 7.10 1.64 -2.42
C LYS A 60 7.57 3.05 -2.06
N ALA A 61 7.44 3.46 -0.81
CA ALA A 61 7.96 4.75 -0.35
C ALA A 61 9.48 4.85 -0.50
N LYS A 62 10.22 3.76 -0.22
CA LYS A 62 11.68 3.70 -0.44
C LYS A 62 12.02 3.83 -1.93
N GLN A 63 11.29 3.15 -2.81
CA GLN A 63 11.49 3.26 -4.26
C GLN A 63 11.24 4.69 -4.74
N MET A 64 10.14 5.32 -4.32
CA MET A 64 9.83 6.72 -4.66
C MET A 64 10.91 7.69 -4.16
N ALA A 65 11.46 7.45 -2.97
CA ALA A 65 12.54 8.26 -2.43
C ALA A 65 13.85 8.10 -3.24
N ALA A 66 14.13 6.88 -3.72
CA ALA A 66 15.30 6.61 -4.55
C ALA A 66 15.16 7.20 -5.97
N GLU A 67 13.96 7.21 -6.55
CA GLU A 67 13.69 7.82 -7.87
C GLU A 67 13.71 9.36 -7.85
N ALA A 68 13.47 9.96 -6.68
CA ALA A 68 13.49 11.41 -6.50
C ALA A 68 14.91 11.97 -6.20
N ALA A 69 15.90 11.10 -6.02
CA ALA A 69 17.31 11.44 -5.73
C ALA A 69 18.16 11.46 -7.02
#